data_AF-D5DCB7-F1
#
_entry.id   AF-D5DCB7-F1
#
_cell.length_a   1.000
_cell.length_b   1.000
_cell.length_c   1.000
_cell.angle_alpha   90.00
_cell.angle_beta   90.00
_cell.angle_gamma   90.00
#
_symmetry.space_group_name_H-M   'P 1'
#
loop_
_entity.id
_entity.type
_entity.pdbx_description
1 polymer ?
#
loop_
_entity_poly.entity_id
_entity_poly.type
_entity_poly.pdbx_seq_one_letter_code
_entity_poly.pdbx_strand_id
1 'polypeptide(L)'
;MVENIPVTMKWDYGVEKSSVPPFSEKLMMFHLAAMITENVRGYGLAMSTSPRLDLALNYTNFTNEILEYAKEVSRISIEQGWLEEPPHIPFPKIHLE
;
A
#
# COMPACT_ATOMS: atom_id res chain seq x y z
N MET A 1 -9.35 40.86 -25.10
CA MET A 1 -10.24 39.72 -25.42
C MET A 1 -10.15 38.77 -24.25
N VAL A 2 -11.26 38.53 -23.54
CA VAL A 2 -11.31 37.54 -22.47
C VAL A 2 -11.57 36.20 -23.15
N GLU A 3 -10.66 35.24 -23.02
CA GLU A 3 -10.87 33.91 -23.56
C GLU A 3 -12.07 33.25 -22.84
N ASN A 4 -13.08 32.88 -23.62
CA ASN A 4 -14.26 32.18 -23.13
C ASN A 4 -13.99 30.67 -23.09
N ILE A 5 -13.17 30.24 -22.13
CA ILE A 5 -12.84 28.83 -21.94
C ILE A 5 -13.94 28.19 -21.06
N PRO A 6 -14.60 27.11 -21.51
CA PRO A 6 -15.63 26.45 -20.71
C PRO A 6 -15.06 25.94 -19.39
N VAL A 7 -15.85 26.08 -18.32
CA VAL A 7 -15.49 25.56 -16.99
C VAL A 7 -15.35 24.04 -17.09
N THR A 8 -14.22 23.51 -16.64
CA THR A 8 -13.97 22.08 -16.65
C THR A 8 -15.00 21.37 -15.76
N MET A 9 -15.38 20.14 -16.12
CA MET A 9 -16.17 19.29 -15.22
C MET A 9 -15.51 19.25 -13.83
N LYS A 10 -16.33 19.31 -12.78
CA LYS A 10 -15.82 19.20 -11.42
C LYS A 10 -15.15 17.84 -11.23
N TRP A 11 -14.11 17.80 -10.41
CA TRP A 11 -13.35 16.58 -10.13
C TRP A 11 -14.22 15.46 -9.53
N ASP A 12 -15.34 15.82 -8.91
CA ASP A 12 -16.30 14.93 -8.27
C ASP A 12 -17.52 14.60 -9.15
N TYR A 13 -17.51 15.03 -10.42
CA TYR A 13 -18.61 14.76 -11.33
C TYR A 13 -18.78 13.25 -11.55
N GLY A 14 -19.95 12.71 -11.15
CA GLY A 14 -20.25 11.27 -11.22
C GLY A 14 -19.87 10.47 -9.97
N VAL A 15 -19.40 11.14 -8.90
CA VAL A 15 -19.18 10.49 -7.60
C VAL A 15 -20.50 10.31 -6.88
N GLU A 16 -20.96 9.06 -6.78
CA GLU A 16 -22.17 8.69 -6.05
C GLU A 16 -21.89 8.40 -4.57
N LYS A 17 -22.85 8.74 -3.69
CA LYS A 17 -22.77 8.43 -2.25
C LYS A 17 -23.18 6.98 -1.99
N SER A 18 -22.40 6.01 -2.47
CA SER A 18 -22.61 4.59 -2.15
C SER A 18 -21.91 4.22 -0.84
N SER A 19 -22.65 3.56 0.07
CA SER A 19 -22.07 2.88 1.24
C SER A 19 -21.79 1.40 0.98
N VAL A 20 -22.17 0.89 -0.20
CA VAL A 20 -21.98 -0.51 -0.58
C VAL A 20 -20.64 -0.63 -1.31
N PRO A 21 -19.72 -1.50 -0.84
CA PRO A 21 -18.46 -1.73 -1.53
C PRO A 21 -18.68 -2.24 -2.96
N PRO A 22 -18.03 -1.66 -3.98
CA PRO A 22 -18.20 -2.06 -5.37
C PRO A 22 -17.49 -3.38 -5.72
N PHE A 23 -16.52 -3.81 -4.89
CA PHE A 23 -15.73 -5.02 -5.09
C PHE A 23 -15.67 -5.85 -3.81
N SER A 24 -15.21 -7.10 -3.94
CA SER A 24 -15.01 -7.97 -2.78
C SER A 24 -13.93 -7.41 -1.86
N GLU A 25 -14.09 -7.67 -0.56
CA GLU A 25 -13.12 -7.24 0.47
C GLU A 25 -11.73 -7.79 0.18
N LYS A 26 -11.62 -9.04 -0.28
CA LYS A 26 -10.34 -9.66 -0.69
C LYS A 26 -9.65 -8.88 -1.81
N LEU A 27 -10.39 -8.47 -2.86
CA LEU A 27 -9.81 -7.72 -3.98
C LEU A 27 -9.40 -6.31 -3.55
N MET A 28 -10.23 -5.63 -2.75
CA MET A 28 -9.89 -4.31 -2.21
C MET A 28 -8.66 -4.37 -1.30
N MET A 29 -8.57 -5.38 -0.44
CA MET A 29 -7.42 -5.59 0.45
C MET A 29 -6.14 -5.90 -0.34
N PHE A 30 -6.23 -6.69 -1.41
CA PHE A 30 -5.11 -6.92 -2.33
C PHE A 30 -4.61 -5.61 -2.97
N HIS A 31 -5.52 -4.75 -3.44
CA HIS A 31 -5.13 -3.45 -3.99
C HIS A 31 -4.52 -2.53 -2.94
N LEU A 32 -5.04 -2.53 -1.71
CA LEU A 32 -4.46 -1.77 -0.60
C LEU A 32 -3.03 -2.24 -0.30
N ALA A 33 -2.79 -3.55 -0.25
CA ALA A 33 -1.46 -4.13 -0.09
C ALA A 33 -0.51 -3.66 -1.21
N ALA A 34 -0.95 -3.72 -2.47
CA ALA A 34 -0.16 -3.27 -3.61
C ALA A 34 0.18 -1.77 -3.55
N MET A 35 -0.79 -0.93 -3.16
CA MET A 35 -0.55 0.51 -2.95
C MET A 35 0.47 0.76 -1.84
N ILE A 36 0.40 0.03 -0.73
CA ILE A 36 1.37 0.14 0.37
C ILE A 36 2.78 -0.21 -0.12
N THR A 37 2.95 -1.33 -0.82
CA THR A 37 4.24 -1.73 -1.42
C THR A 37 4.79 -0.63 -2.32
N GLU A 38 3.96 -0.05 -3.17
CA GLU A 38 4.36 1.00 -4.10
C GLU A 38 4.79 2.29 -3.38
N ASN A 39 4.08 2.69 -2.32
CA ASN A 39 4.45 3.87 -1.54
C ASN A 39 5.79 3.68 -0.80
N VAL A 40 6.00 2.51 -0.17
CA VAL A 40 7.29 2.18 0.48
C VAL A 40 8.42 2.20 -0.55
N ARG A 41 8.20 1.61 -1.72
CA ARG A 41 9.16 1.63 -2.83
C ARG A 41 9.44 3.06 -3.30
N GLY A 42 8.41 3.88 -3.43
CA GLY A 42 8.50 5.29 -3.83
C GLY A 42 9.37 6.10 -2.88
N TYR A 43 9.15 6.00 -1.57
CA TYR A 43 9.96 6.70 -0.58
C TYR A 43 11.38 6.14 -0.46
N GLY A 44 11.56 4.83 -0.58
CA GLY A 44 12.90 4.23 -0.64
C GLY A 44 13.70 4.72 -1.85
N LEU A 45 13.05 4.82 -3.02
CA LEU A 45 13.67 5.36 -4.23
C LEU A 45 13.96 6.86 -4.11
N ALA A 46 13.02 7.65 -3.57
CA ALA A 46 13.22 9.08 -3.34
C ALA A 46 14.38 9.32 -2.36
N MET A 47 14.48 8.53 -1.30
CA MET A 47 15.58 8.60 -0.34
C MET A 47 16.93 8.25 -0.96
N SER A 48 17.01 7.23 -1.82
CA SER A 48 18.28 6.79 -2.41
C SER A 48 18.79 7.71 -3.52
N THR A 49 17.88 8.41 -4.22
CA THR A 49 18.24 9.26 -5.37
C THR A 49 18.27 10.75 -5.03
N SER A 50 17.67 11.17 -3.91
CA SER A 50 17.65 12.56 -3.50
C SER A 50 18.99 13.00 -2.90
N PRO A 51 19.61 14.10 -3.38
CA PRO A 51 20.79 14.68 -2.75
C PRO A 51 20.46 15.45 -1.46
N ARG A 52 19.16 15.65 -1.17
CA ARG A 52 18.67 16.41 -0.01
C ARG A 52 18.59 15.53 1.23
N LEU A 53 19.67 15.50 2.02
CA LEU A 53 19.74 14.73 3.27
C LEU A 53 18.78 15.22 4.36
N ASP A 54 18.39 16.49 4.33
CA ASP A 54 17.37 17.05 5.23
C ASP A 54 16.00 16.39 5.06
N LEU A 55 15.72 15.82 3.88
CA LEU A 55 14.49 15.08 3.60
C LEU A 55 14.58 13.60 3.96
N ALA A 56 15.77 13.07 4.22
CA ALA A 56 15.96 11.63 4.48
C ALA A 56 15.15 11.16 5.69
N LEU A 57 15.14 11.96 6.77
CA LEU A 57 14.32 11.67 7.95
C LEU A 57 12.83 11.68 7.65
N ASN A 58 12.36 12.58 6.79
CA ASN A 58 10.95 12.65 6.40
C ASN A 58 10.54 11.39 5.62
N TYR A 59 11.36 10.95 4.66
CA TYR A 59 11.09 9.71 3.92
C TYR A 59 11.05 8.48 4.83
N THR A 60 11.93 8.40 5.84
CA THR A 60 11.89 7.33 6.84
C THR A 60 10.62 7.39 7.67
N ASN A 61 10.21 8.56 8.15
CA ASN A 61 9.00 8.73 8.94
C ASN A 61 7.75 8.34 8.15
N PHE A 62 7.61 8.81 6.91
CA PHE A 62 6.49 8.41 6.04
C PHE A 62 6.48 6.92 5.75
N THR A 63 7.65 6.31 5.54
CA THR A 63 7.77 4.86 5.35
C THR A 63 7.26 4.12 6.58
N ASN A 64 7.62 4.54 7.80
CA ASN A 64 7.15 3.93 9.03
C ASN A 64 5.62 4.02 9.20
N GLU A 65 5.04 5.18 8.92
CA GLU A 65 3.58 5.37 8.96
C GLU A 65 2.86 4.40 7.99
N ILE A 66 3.41 4.22 6.79
CA ILE A 66 2.86 3.28 5.81
C ILE A 66 2.99 1.82 6.26
N LEU A 67 4.09 1.47 6.92
CA LEU A 67 4.33 0.11 7.39
C LEU A 67 3.35 -0.30 8.51
N GLU A 68 2.82 0.63 9.29
CA GLU A 68 1.73 0.33 10.23
C GLU A 68 0.45 -0.13 9.49
N TYR A 69 0.13 0.47 8.34
CA TYR A 69 -0.96 -0.04 7.48
C TYR A 69 -0.60 -1.40 6.88
N ALA A 70 0.65 -1.63 6.49
CA ALA A 70 1.10 -2.93 5.97
C ALA A 70 0.87 -4.05 6.99
N LYS A 71 1.17 -3.78 8.26
CA LYS A 71 0.94 -4.71 9.37
C LYS A 71 -0.54 -5.06 9.52
N GLU A 72 -1.42 -4.07 9.46
CA GLU A 72 -2.85 -4.28 9.61
C GLU A 72 -3.47 -5.04 8.43
N VAL A 73 -3.07 -4.68 7.20
CA VAL A 73 -3.47 -5.39 5.97
C VAL A 73 -3.03 -6.85 6.04
N SER A 74 -1.81 -7.11 6.51
CA SER A 74 -1.27 -8.47 6.65
C SER A 74 -2.05 -9.25 7.71
N ARG A 75 -2.30 -8.64 8.88
CA ARG A 75 -3.10 -9.23 9.97
C ARG A 75 -4.48 -9.66 9.49
N ILE A 76 -5.23 -8.75 8.86
CA ILE A 76 -6.58 -9.03 8.35
C ILE A 76 -6.52 -10.14 7.28
N SER A 77 -5.55 -10.08 6.37
CA SER A 77 -5.44 -11.06 5.29
C SER A 77 -5.09 -12.47 5.81
N ILE A 78 -4.32 -12.59 6.91
CA ILE A 78 -4.08 -13.87 7.59
C ILE A 78 -5.35 -14.35 8.28
N GLU A 79 -6.02 -13.49 9.05
CA GLU A 79 -7.26 -13.82 9.79
C GLU A 79 -8.38 -14.31 8.86
N GLN A 80 -8.45 -13.76 7.64
CA GLN A 80 -9.43 -14.15 6.63
C GLN A 80 -8.98 -15.32 5.75
N GLY A 81 -7.77 -15.87 5.96
CA GLY A 81 -7.22 -16.95 5.14
C GLY A 81 -6.98 -16.55 3.68
N TRP A 82 -6.70 -15.26 3.43
CA TRP A 82 -6.43 -14.73 2.09
C TRP A 82 -4.96 -14.80 1.70
N LEU A 83 -4.06 -14.89 2.68
CA LEU A 83 -2.63 -15.09 2.48
C LEU A 83 -2.26 -16.57 2.54
N GLU A 84 -1.51 -17.01 1.53
CA GLU A 84 -0.92 -18.35 1.46
C GLU A 84 0.24 -18.46 2.46
N GLU A 85 0.39 -19.64 3.07
CA GLU A 85 1.59 -19.97 3.84
C GLU A 85 2.75 -20.24 2.85
N PRO A 86 3.91 -19.58 2.99
CA PRO A 86 5.04 -19.84 2.11
C PRO A 86 5.55 -21.28 2.30
N PRO A 87 6.11 -21.92 1.25
CA PRO A 87 6.62 -23.28 1.36
C PRO A 87 7.76 -23.35 2.39
N HIS A 88 7.64 -24.26 3.35
CA HIS A 88 8.67 -24.52 4.35
C HIS A 88 9.64 -25.61 3.87
N ILE A 89 10.94 -25.33 3.91
CA ILE A 89 11.94 -26.39 3.82
C ILE A 89 11.95 -27.08 5.19
N PRO A 90 11.63 -28.39 5.29
CA PRO A 90 11.69 -29.08 6.56
C PRO A 90 13.12 -29.05 7.09
N PHE A 91 13.30 -28.58 8.33
CA PHE A 91 14.60 -28.64 9.00
C PHE A 91 15.09 -30.09 9.04
N PRO A 92 16.38 -30.37 8.78
CA PRO A 92 16.93 -31.69 8.98
C PRO A 92 16.68 -32.09 10.43
N LYS A 93 15.98 -33.21 10.65
CA LYS A 93 15.90 -33.82 11.98
C LYS A 93 17.30 -34.35 12.28
N ILE A 94 18.12 -33.55 12.95
CA ILE A 94 19.36 -34.05 13.53
C ILE A 94 18.90 -35.03 14.62
N HIS A 95 18.96 -36.32 14.31
CA HIS A 95 18.83 -37.38 15.29
C HIS A 95 20.06 -37.28 16.19
N LEU A 96 19.95 -36.50 17.27
CA LEU A 96 20.85 -36.60 18.39
C LEU A 96 20.45 -37.85 19.17
N GLU A 97 21.03 -38.98 18.77
CA GLU A 97 21.28 -40.11 19.68
C GLU A 97 22.50 -39.81 20.54
#